data_AF-A0A5Q4C2T4-F1
#
_entry.id   AF-A0A5Q4C2T4-F1
#
_cell.length_a   1.000
_cell.length_b   1.000
_cell.length_c   1.000
_cell.angle_alpha   90.00
_cell.angle_beta   90.00
_cell.angle_gamma   90.00
#
_symmetry.space_group_name_H-M   'P 1'
#
loop_
_entity.id
_entity.type
_entity.pdbx_description
1 polymer ?
#
loop_
_entity_poly.entity_id
_entity_poly.type
_entity_poly.pdbx_seq_one_letter_code
_entity_poly.pdbx_strand_id
1 'polypeptide(L)' 'MAAKYKVEGEAQGDEDALKKLLKDIDQGPRSAKVVKLDQEERDLVNDEKDFLVRR' A
#
# COMPACT_ATOMS: atom_id res chain seq x y z
N MET A 1 3.90 -20.91 4.44
CA MET A 1 4.39 -19.93 5.43
C MET A 1 4.38 -18.54 4.80
N ALA A 2 3.32 -17.74 4.95
CA ALA A 2 3.33 -16.34 4.47
C ALA A 2 2.24 -15.44 5.09
N ALA A 3 1.11 -15.99 5.54
CA ALA A 3 -0.03 -15.18 5.96
C ALA A 3 0.20 -14.31 7.21
N LYS A 4 1.12 -14.67 8.11
CA LYS A 4 1.29 -13.96 9.40
C LYS A 4 2.06 -12.63 9.29
N TYR A 5 2.78 -12.39 8.20
CA TYR A 5 3.66 -11.21 8.04
C TYR A 5 3.37 -10.41 6.77
N LYS A 6 2.25 -10.69 6.11
CA LYS A 6 1.80 -9.96 4.92
C LYS A 6 0.96 -8.77 5.37
N VAL A 7 1.20 -7.61 4.76
CA VAL A 7 0.33 -6.44 4.85
C VAL A 7 -0.37 -6.30 3.50
N GLU A 8 -1.66 -6.01 3.53
CA GLU A 8 -2.48 -5.81 2.34
C GLU A 8 -3.20 -4.46 2.48
N GLY A 9 -3.34 -3.75 1.37
CA GLY A 9 -3.99 -2.45 1.33
C GLY A 9 -4.24 -2.00 -0.10
N GLU A 10 -5.16 -1.08 -0.25
CA GLU A 10 -5.53 -0.44 -1.51
C GLU A 10 -5.32 1.06 -1.35
N ALA A 11 -4.94 1.74 -2.43
CA ALA A 11 -4.77 3.18 -2.45
C ALA A 11 -5.17 3.72 -3.82
N GLN A 12 -5.88 4.85 -3.81
CA GLN A 12 -6.26 5.60 -5.01
C GLN A 12 -5.85 7.07 -4.85
N GLY A 13 -5.45 7.69 -5.96
CA GLY A 13 -4.98 9.08 -5.97
C GLY A 13 -4.20 9.39 -7.23
N ASP A 14 -3.62 10.59 -7.28
CA ASP A 14 -2.79 11.02 -8.40
C ASP A 14 -1.54 10.14 -8.55
N GLU A 15 -1.08 9.96 -9.80
CA GLU A 15 0.02 9.05 -10.14
C GLU A 15 1.31 9.35 -9.35
N ASP A 16 1.66 10.63 -9.17
CA ASP A 16 2.86 11.02 -8.42
C ASP A 16 2.75 10.70 -6.92
N ALA A 17 1.55 10.84 -6.35
CA ALA A 17 1.29 10.48 -4.95
C ALA A 17 1.38 8.96 -4.76
N LEU A 18 0.80 8.18 -5.68
CA LEU A 18 0.89 6.71 -5.66
C LEU A 18 2.32 6.22 -5.83
N LYS A 19 3.10 6.78 -6.76
CA LYS A 19 4.53 6.45 -6.93
C LYS A 19 5.33 6.69 -5.66
N LYS A 20 5.07 7.80 -4.97
CA LYS A 20 5.73 8.10 -3.69
C LYS A 20 5.33 7.10 -2.60
N LEU A 21 4.04 6.80 -2.48
CA LEU A 21 3.53 5.83 -1.51
C LEU A 21 4.18 4.45 -1.72
N LEU A 22 4.21 3.96 -2.96
CA LEU A 22 4.78 2.65 -3.30
C LEU A 22 6.28 2.59 -2.97
N LYS A 23 7.02 3.68 -3.22
CA LYS A 23 8.43 3.79 -2.82
C LYS A 23 8.60 3.73 -1.30
N ASP A 24 7.77 4.46 -0.56
CA ASP A 24 7.83 4.47 0.90
C ASP A 24 7.45 3.10 1.49
N ILE A 25 6.52 2.37 0.86
CA ILE A 25 6.16 0.98 1.21
C ILE A 25 7.34 0.03 0.93
N ASP A 26 7.96 0.11 -0.25
CA ASP A 26 9.11 -0.75 -0.61
C ASP A 26 10.30 -0.56 0.35
N GLN A 27 10.53 0.67 0.82
CA GLN A 27 11.53 0.94 1.85
C GLN A 27 11.12 0.39 3.22
N GLY A 28 9.83 0.43 3.54
CA GLY A 28 9.27 0.03 4.81
C GLY A 28 9.56 1.02 5.95
N PRO A 29 8.81 0.92 7.07
CA PRO A 29 9.05 1.75 8.24
C PRO A 29 10.36 1.36 8.93
N ARG A 30 10.92 2.27 9.74
CA ARG A 30 12.24 2.10 10.41
C ARG A 30 12.40 0.78 11.20
N SER A 31 11.31 0.19 11.69
CA SER A 31 11.30 -1.02 12.50
C SER A 31 10.92 -2.29 11.73
N ALA A 32 10.79 -2.23 10.41
CA ALA A 32 10.44 -3.38 9.57
C ALA A 32 11.33 -3.44 8.32
N LYS A 33 11.37 -4.62 7.70
CA LYS A 33 12.05 -4.83 6.42
C LYS A 33 11.06 -5.44 5.44
N VAL A 34 10.74 -4.69 4.38
CA VAL A 34 9.99 -5.24 3.26
C VAL A 34 10.95 -6.06 2.40
N VAL A 35 10.57 -7.30 2.13
CA VAL A 35 11.37 -8.25 1.34
C VAL A 35 10.78 -8.47 -0.05
N LYS A 36 9.53 -8.05 -0.27
CA LYS A 36 8.80 -8.13 -1.51
C LYS A 36 7.62 -7.16 -1.50
N LEU A 37 7.44 -6.43 -2.60
CA LEU A 37 6.25 -5.63 -2.89
C LEU A 37 5.64 -6.16 -4.20
N ASP A 38 4.37 -6.57 -4.13
CA ASP A 38 3.55 -6.91 -5.30
C ASP A 38 2.43 -5.86 -5.41
N GLN A 39 2.11 -5.39 -6.62
CA GLN A 39 1.07 -4.40 -6.87
C GLN A 39 0.29 -4.73 -8.15
N GLU A 40 -0.96 -4.29 -8.22
CA GLU A 40 -1.82 -4.38 -9.39
C GLU A 40 -2.66 -3.11 -9.50
N GLU A 41 -2.98 -2.70 -10.73
CA GLU A 41 -3.92 -1.60 -10.97
C GLU A 41 -5.36 -2.11 -10.79
N ARG A 42 -6.24 -1.23 -10.29
CA ARG A 42 -7.66 -1.52 -10.10
C ARG A 42 -8.52 -0.30 -10.42
N ASP A 43 -9.81 -0.55 -10.59
CA ASP A 43 -10.82 0.49 -10.79
C ASP A 43 -10.96 1.41 -9.57
N LEU A 44 -11.33 2.66 -9.83
CA LEU A 44 -11.58 3.65 -8.78
C LEU A 44 -12.81 3.28 -7.94
N VAL A 45 -12.69 3.48 -6.63
CA VAL A 45 -13.81 3.38 -5.70
C VAL A 45 -14.45 4.76 -5.57
N ASN A 46 -15.66 4.87 -6.14
CA ASN A 46 -16.44 6.10 -6.06
C ASN A 46 -16.79 6.46 -4.61
N ASP A 47 -16.82 7.76 -4.31
CA ASP A 47 -17.19 8.34 -3.02
C ASP A 47 -16.29 7.95 -1.83
N GLU A 48 -15.15 7.28 -2.04
CA GLU A 48 -14.15 7.09 -1.00
C GLU A 48 -13.39 8.40 -0.73
N LYS A 49 -13.36 8.83 0.54
CA LYS A 49 -12.80 10.12 0.97
C LYS A 49 -11.67 10.02 1.98
N ASP A 50 -11.50 8.84 2.57
CA ASP A 50 -10.64 8.65 3.74
C ASP A 50 -9.66 7.50 3.51
N PHE A 51 -8.42 7.69 3.95
CA PHE A 51 -7.44 6.62 4.05
C PHE A 51 -7.48 6.03 5.46
N LEU A 52 -7.79 4.74 5.58
CA LEU A 52 -8.04 4.10 6.88
C LEU A 52 -7.09 2.92 7.12
N VAL A 53 -6.46 2.89 8.29
CA VAL A 53 -5.70 1.72 8.76
C VAL A 53 -6.63 0.80 9.55
N ARG A 54 -6.70 -0.47 9.16
CA ARG A 54 -7.53 -1.50 9.80
C ARG A 54 -6.65 -2.57 10.46
N ARG A 55 -7.17 -3.19 11.52
CA ARG A 55 -6.50 -4.24 12.31
C ARG A 55 -6.90 -5.63 11.86
#